data_AF-A0A2R4FXG4-F1
#
_entry.id   AF-A0A2R4FXG4-F1
#
_cell.length_a   1.000
_cell.length_b   1.000
_cell.length_c   1.000
_cell.angle_alpha   90.00
_cell.angle_beta   90.00
_cell.angle_gamma   90.00
#
_symmetry.space_group_name_H-M   'P 1'
#
loop_
_entity.id
_entity.type
_entity.pdbx_description
1 polymer ?
#
loop_
_entity_poly.entity_id
_entity_poly.type
_entity_poly.pdbx_seq_one_letter_code
_entity_poly.pdbx_strand_id
1 'polypeptide(L)'
;RINIIFKYSVIKLIFTLLNTANAAKILGVFPSPGYSQYILVEPLLIALAEKGHNVTVISAFETTGINNLRNIVVDITLEMENEPSDALFHLQDMTIFKNNDYLNKICLDFTEQILSSENVQTLINSEETFDLVIVETFLNEAHLVFA
;
A
#
# COMPACT_ATOMS: atom_id res chain seq x y z
N ARG A 1 -4.48 -44.77 31.25
CA ARG A 1 -5.48 -43.66 31.32
C ARG A 1 -4.81 -42.28 31.37
N ILE A 2 -3.85 -42.04 32.27
CA ILE A 2 -3.10 -40.76 32.38
C ILE A 2 -2.41 -40.34 31.06
N ASN A 3 -1.73 -41.25 30.36
CA ASN A 3 -1.07 -40.95 29.07
C ASN A 3 -2.02 -40.54 27.94
N ILE A 4 -3.29 -40.95 28.00
CA ILE A 4 -4.29 -40.60 26.99
C ILE A 4 -4.80 -39.18 27.27
N ILE A 5 -5.16 -38.89 28.52
CA ILE A 5 -5.64 -37.56 28.94
C ILE A 5 -4.57 -36.48 28.71
N PHE A 6 -3.29 -36.82 28.94
CA PHE A 6 -2.17 -35.93 28.67
C PHE A 6 -2.02 -35.63 27.16
N LYS A 7 -2.10 -36.64 26.27
CA LYS A 7 -2.09 -36.43 24.80
C LYS A 7 -3.25 -35.57 24.31
N TYR A 8 -4.46 -35.80 24.84
CA TYR A 8 -5.63 -35.01 24.47
C TYR A 8 -5.50 -33.54 24.89
N SER A 9 -4.87 -33.26 26.03
CA SER A 9 -4.64 -31.89 26.50
C SER A 9 -3.58 -31.15 25.67
N VAL A 10 -2.53 -31.84 25.24
CA VAL A 10 -1.48 -31.28 24.38
C VAL A 10 -2.02 -30.97 22.98
N ILE A 11 -2.84 -31.83 22.39
CA ILE A 11 -3.50 -31.57 21.10
C ILE A 11 -4.46 -30.38 21.21
N LYS A 12 -5.22 -30.29 22.30
CA LYS A 12 -6.10 -29.14 22.57
C LYS A 12 -5.33 -27.83 22.60
N LEU A 13 -4.19 -27.79 23.29
CA LEU A 13 -3.35 -26.59 23.38
C LEU A 13 -2.78 -26.16 22.01
N ILE A 14 -2.32 -27.12 21.20
CA ILE A 14 -1.80 -26.87 19.84
C ILE A 14 -2.89 -26.32 18.92
N PHE A 15 -4.10 -26.88 18.98
CA PHE A 15 -5.26 -26.34 18.24
C PHE A 15 -5.68 -24.96 18.73
N THR A 16 -5.48 -24.63 20.01
CA THR A 16 -5.83 -23.31 20.54
C THR A 16 -4.83 -22.24 20.09
N LEU A 17 -3.54 -22.60 19.99
CA LEU A 17 -2.46 -21.70 19.55
C LEU A 17 -2.45 -21.47 18.02
N LEU A 18 -2.88 -22.45 17.22
CA LEU A 18 -3.09 -22.27 15.77
C LEU A 18 -4.32 -21.40 15.46
N ASN A 19 -5.28 -21.30 16.38
CA ASN A 19 -6.52 -20.54 16.22
C ASN A 19 -6.41 -19.05 16.60
N THR A 20 -5.26 -18.58 17.10
CA THR A 20 -5.08 -17.15 17.48
C THR A 20 -4.22 -16.33 16.52
N ALA A 21 -3.74 -16.92 15.43
CA ALA A 21 -3.05 -16.17 14.37
C ALA A 21 -4.09 -15.48 13.48
N ASN A 22 -4.49 -14.26 13.83
CA ASN A 22 -5.45 -13.51 13.02
C ASN A 22 -4.72 -12.88 11.82
N ALA A 23 -4.91 -13.48 10.65
CA ALA A 23 -4.37 -13.00 9.38
C ALA A 23 -5.20 -11.81 8.88
N ALA A 24 -4.92 -10.61 9.41
CA ALA A 24 -5.57 -9.38 8.95
C ALA A 24 -5.45 -9.17 7.43
N LYS A 25 -6.52 -8.66 6.82
CA LYS A 25 -6.52 -8.13 5.45
C LYS A 25 -6.10 -6.66 5.50
N ILE A 26 -4.96 -6.35 4.89
CA ILE A 26 -4.34 -5.03 4.96
C ILE A 26 -4.33 -4.44 3.55
N LEU A 27 -4.81 -3.20 3.42
CA LEU A 27 -4.65 -2.40 2.20
C LEU A 27 -3.55 -1.35 2.42
N GLY A 28 -2.54 -1.35 1.57
CA GLY A 28 -1.53 -0.31 1.48
C GLY A 28 -1.78 0.56 0.25
N VAL A 29 -1.80 1.87 0.41
CA VAL A 29 -1.98 2.84 -0.68
C VAL A 29 -0.77 3.77 -0.72
N PHE A 30 0.09 3.59 -1.71
CA PHE A 30 1.37 4.29 -1.88
C PHE A 30 1.43 4.90 -3.29
N PRO A 31 0.75 6.04 -3.49
CA PRO A 31 0.53 6.63 -4.80
C PRO A 31 1.75 7.38 -5.34
N SER A 32 2.85 7.47 -4.60
CA SER A 32 4.03 8.16 -5.08
C SER A 32 4.67 7.44 -6.28
N PRO A 33 4.97 8.16 -7.37
CA PRO A 33 5.71 7.58 -8.50
C PRO A 33 7.22 7.47 -8.23
N GLY A 34 7.71 7.98 -7.11
CA GLY A 34 9.13 7.89 -6.74
C GLY A 34 9.44 6.59 -6.02
N TYR A 35 10.26 5.72 -6.61
CA TYR A 35 10.67 4.45 -5.96
C TYR A 35 11.35 4.68 -4.60
N SER A 36 11.98 5.85 -4.40
CA SER A 36 12.58 6.26 -3.13
C SER A 36 11.59 6.39 -1.97
N GLN A 37 10.29 6.57 -2.24
CA GLN A 37 9.25 6.56 -1.21
C GLN A 37 8.74 5.13 -1.00
N TYR A 38 8.56 4.37 -2.08
CA TYR A 38 8.12 2.97 -2.00
C TYR A 38 9.12 2.06 -1.27
N ILE A 39 10.43 2.24 -1.49
CA ILE A 39 11.48 1.45 -0.82
C ILE A 39 11.45 1.57 0.71
N LEU A 40 10.87 2.66 1.25
CA LEU A 40 10.73 2.85 2.69
C LEU A 40 9.63 1.98 3.30
N VAL A 41 8.59 1.68 2.53
CA VAL A 41 7.40 0.95 2.99
C VAL A 41 7.41 -0.52 2.55
N GLU A 42 8.08 -0.85 1.45
CA GLU A 42 8.19 -2.21 0.93
C GLU A 42 8.63 -3.23 2.00
N PRO A 43 9.68 -2.99 2.82
CA PRO A 43 10.07 -3.94 3.87
C PRO A 43 8.98 -4.19 4.92
N LEU A 44 8.14 -3.19 5.22
CA LEU A 44 7.01 -3.34 6.14
C LEU A 44 5.93 -4.24 5.52
N LEU A 45 5.59 -4.02 4.26
CA LEU A 45 4.58 -4.80 3.53
C LEU A 45 4.99 -6.27 3.41
N ILE A 46 6.27 -6.51 3.10
CA ILE A 46 6.87 -7.85 3.07
C ILE A 46 6.75 -8.50 4.45
N ALA A 47 7.19 -7.82 5.52
CA ALA A 47 7.16 -8.36 6.87
C ALA A 47 5.73 -8.66 7.36
N LEU A 48 4.73 -7.88 6.95
CA LEU A 48 3.32 -8.16 7.25
C LEU A 48 2.84 -9.43 6.53
N ALA A 49 3.14 -9.55 5.24
CA ALA A 49 2.78 -10.72 4.44
C ALA A 49 3.45 -12.01 4.96
N GLU A 50 4.75 -11.95 5.30
CA GLU A 50 5.51 -13.06 5.87
C GLU A 50 5.00 -13.49 7.26
N LYS A 51 4.40 -12.57 8.03
CA LYS A 51 3.71 -12.88 9.28
C LYS A 51 2.33 -13.51 9.10
N GLY A 52 1.90 -13.72 7.86
CA GLY A 52 0.64 -14.38 7.51
C GLY A 52 -0.52 -13.42 7.27
N HIS A 53 -0.31 -12.10 7.24
CA HIS A 53 -1.34 -11.16 6.83
C HIS A 53 -1.56 -11.20 5.32
N ASN A 54 -2.79 -10.89 4.88
CA ASN A 54 -3.09 -10.75 3.46
C ASN A 54 -2.93 -9.28 3.07
N VAL A 55 -1.87 -8.95 2.37
CA VAL A 55 -1.52 -7.57 2.02
C VAL A 55 -1.91 -7.29 0.57
N THR A 56 -2.71 -6.27 0.33
CA THR A 56 -2.97 -5.70 -0.99
C THR A 56 -2.30 -4.34 -1.07
N VAL A 57 -1.58 -4.07 -2.15
CA VAL A 57 -0.78 -2.84 -2.30
C VAL A 57 -1.20 -2.14 -3.59
N ILE A 58 -1.64 -0.88 -3.48
CA ILE A 58 -1.82 0.02 -4.62
C ILE A 58 -0.58 0.90 -4.71
N SER A 59 0.19 0.80 -5.80
CA SER A 59 1.35 1.66 -6.07
C SER A 59 1.77 1.59 -7.54
N ALA A 60 2.78 2.39 -7.91
CA ALA A 60 3.44 2.30 -9.22
C ALA A 60 4.45 1.14 -9.35
N PHE A 61 4.65 0.36 -8.28
CA PHE A 61 5.72 -0.62 -8.18
C PHE A 61 5.21 -1.99 -7.74
N GLU A 62 5.86 -3.04 -8.20
CA GLU A 62 5.54 -4.40 -7.78
C GLU A 62 6.53 -4.91 -6.75
N THR A 63 6.01 -5.47 -5.65
CA THR A 63 6.79 -6.35 -4.78
C THR A 63 6.51 -7.79 -5.17
N THR A 64 7.53 -8.51 -5.66
CA THR A 64 7.38 -9.86 -6.22
C THR A 64 7.97 -10.93 -5.31
N GLY A 65 7.55 -12.19 -5.51
CA GLY A 65 8.12 -13.34 -4.80
C GLY A 65 7.66 -13.52 -3.34
N ILE A 66 6.65 -12.77 -2.89
CA ILE A 66 6.12 -12.82 -1.53
C ILE A 66 4.73 -13.44 -1.52
N ASN A 67 4.53 -14.49 -0.72
CA ASN A 67 3.22 -15.09 -0.51
C ASN A 67 2.31 -14.14 0.26
N ASN A 68 0.99 -14.20 0.00
CA ASN A 68 -0.02 -13.34 0.63
C ASN A 68 0.15 -11.83 0.38
N LEU A 69 0.89 -11.44 -0.67
CA LEU A 69 1.01 -10.07 -1.13
C LEU A 69 0.44 -9.96 -2.56
N ARG A 70 -0.56 -9.11 -2.74
CA ARG A 70 -1.20 -8.79 -4.02
C ARG A 70 -0.85 -7.36 -4.41
N ASN A 71 -0.26 -7.17 -5.60
CA ASN A 71 -0.05 -5.84 -6.17
C ASN A 71 -1.26 -5.43 -7.04
N ILE A 72 -1.68 -4.18 -6.88
CA ILE A 72 -2.55 -3.44 -7.78
C ILE A 72 -1.68 -2.31 -8.34
N VAL A 73 -1.04 -2.60 -9.48
CA VAL A 73 -0.13 -1.65 -10.10
C VAL A 73 -0.93 -0.62 -10.85
N VAL A 74 -0.61 0.65 -10.62
CA VAL A 74 -1.11 1.78 -11.38
C VAL A 74 0.05 2.39 -12.14
N ASP A 75 -0.07 2.49 -13.45
CA ASP A 75 0.91 3.23 -14.26
C ASP A 75 0.70 4.72 -14.01
N ILE A 76 1.60 5.31 -13.22
CA ILE A 76 1.56 6.74 -12.89
C ILE A 76 2.47 7.45 -13.86
N THR A 77 1.87 8.13 -14.82
CA THR A 77 2.62 9.00 -15.72
C THR A 77 2.77 10.37 -15.07
N LEU A 78 4.00 10.84 -15.04
CA LEU A 78 4.24 12.26 -14.84
C LEU A 78 3.87 12.92 -16.16
N GLU A 79 2.93 13.86 -16.19
CA GLU A 79 2.78 14.84 -17.30
C GLU A 79 3.99 15.80 -17.37
N MET A 80 5.18 15.28 -17.06
CA MET A 80 6.48 15.91 -17.17
C MET A 80 7.20 15.44 -18.44
N GLU A 81 6.54 14.73 -19.36
CA GLU A 81 7.16 14.31 -20.65
C GLU A 81 7.77 15.49 -21.44
N ASN A 82 7.31 16.72 -21.18
CA ASN A 82 7.87 17.96 -21.76
C ASN A 82 8.75 18.77 -20.80
N GLU A 83 8.91 18.34 -19.54
CA GLU A 83 9.72 18.99 -18.53
C GLU A 83 11.07 18.24 -18.40
N PRO A 84 12.18 18.96 -18.18
CA PRO A 84 13.47 18.33 -18.05
C PRO A 84 13.50 17.42 -16.80
N SER A 85 14.29 16.35 -16.85
CA SER A 85 14.37 15.33 -15.78
C SER A 85 14.77 15.88 -14.41
N ASP A 86 15.23 17.13 -14.35
CA ASP A 86 15.61 17.87 -13.15
C ASP A 86 14.58 18.93 -12.70
N ALA A 87 13.38 18.97 -13.28
CA ALA A 87 12.34 19.93 -12.92
C ALA A 87 11.97 19.91 -11.42
N LEU A 88 12.07 18.75 -10.76
CA LEU A 88 11.95 18.66 -9.29
C LEU A 88 13.08 19.38 -8.54
N PHE A 89 14.30 19.41 -9.08
CA PHE A 89 15.41 20.16 -8.49
C PHE A 89 15.26 21.67 -8.67
N HIS A 90 14.58 22.12 -9.72
CA HIS A 90 14.26 23.53 -9.94
C HIS A 90 13.20 24.10 -8.99
N LEU A 91 12.52 23.24 -8.21
CA LEU A 91 11.59 23.69 -7.17
C LEU A 91 12.25 24.60 -6.13
N GLN A 92 13.55 24.39 -5.85
CA GLN A 92 14.31 25.21 -4.91
C GLN A 92 14.54 26.65 -5.41
N ASP A 93 14.51 26.85 -6.72
CA ASP A 93 14.72 28.13 -7.37
C ASP A 93 13.41 28.94 -7.50
N MET A 94 12.26 28.30 -7.25
CA MET A 94 10.95 28.93 -7.32
C MET A 94 10.58 29.68 -6.03
N THR A 95 9.74 30.71 -6.16
CA THR A 95 9.06 31.30 -5.00
C THR A 95 8.19 30.26 -4.30
N ILE A 96 8.02 30.36 -2.98
CA ILE A 96 7.19 29.44 -2.18
C ILE A 96 5.80 29.23 -2.79
N PHE A 97 5.14 30.28 -3.28
CA PHE A 97 3.81 30.17 -3.89
C PHE A 97 3.79 29.34 -5.19
N LYS A 98 4.77 29.57 -6.09
CA LYS A 98 4.91 28.80 -7.34
C LYS A 98 5.27 27.34 -7.07
N ASN A 99 6.17 27.11 -6.12
CA ASN A 99 6.54 25.76 -5.69
C ASN A 99 5.31 25.03 -5.15
N ASN A 100 4.55 25.68 -4.25
CA ASN A 100 3.33 25.10 -3.70
C ASN A 100 2.30 24.80 -4.80
N ASP A 101 2.03 25.73 -5.71
CA ASP A 101 1.10 25.52 -6.84
C ASP A 101 1.52 24.32 -7.71
N TYR A 102 2.80 24.22 -8.04
CA TYR A 102 3.37 23.12 -8.80
C TYR A 102 3.24 21.77 -8.07
N LEU A 103 3.60 21.71 -6.78
CA LEU A 103 3.46 20.49 -5.98
C LEU A 103 1.99 20.07 -5.85
N ASN A 104 1.07 21.01 -5.62
CA ASN A 104 -0.35 20.71 -5.56
C ASN A 104 -0.85 20.13 -6.88
N LYS A 105 -0.47 20.72 -8.02
CA LYS A 105 -0.83 20.19 -9.34
C LYS A 105 -0.35 18.75 -9.50
N ILE A 106 0.94 18.49 -9.26
CA ILE A 106 1.53 17.16 -9.40
C ILE A 106 0.85 16.13 -8.48
N CYS A 107 0.61 16.47 -7.22
CA CYS A 107 0.00 15.54 -6.26
C CYS A 107 -1.49 15.27 -6.59
N LEU A 108 -2.21 16.29 -7.09
CA LEU A 108 -3.57 16.11 -7.62
C LEU A 108 -3.58 15.18 -8.83
N ASP A 109 -2.63 15.34 -9.75
CA ASP A 109 -2.54 14.50 -10.94
C ASP A 109 -2.29 13.02 -10.56
N PHE A 110 -1.41 12.73 -9.60
CA PHE A 110 -1.22 11.36 -9.11
C PHE A 110 -2.46 10.80 -8.44
N THR A 111 -3.12 11.64 -7.64
CA THR A 111 -4.33 11.26 -6.92
C THR A 111 -5.45 10.88 -7.89
N GLU A 112 -5.63 11.67 -8.96
CA GLU A 112 -6.60 11.39 -10.00
C GLU A 112 -6.23 10.11 -10.78
N GLN A 113 -4.96 9.91 -11.13
CA GLN A 113 -4.52 8.70 -11.85
C GLN A 113 -4.76 7.42 -11.04
N ILE A 114 -4.49 7.45 -9.73
CA ILE A 114 -4.78 6.33 -8.84
C ILE A 114 -6.28 6.07 -8.76
N LEU A 115 -7.07 7.10 -8.46
CA LEU A 115 -8.50 6.95 -8.30
C LEU A 115 -9.20 6.56 -9.62
N SER A 116 -8.71 7.02 -10.77
CA SER A 116 -9.29 6.73 -12.09
C SER A 116 -8.86 5.37 -12.69
N SER A 117 -7.81 4.75 -12.15
CA SER A 117 -7.28 3.47 -12.65
C SER A 117 -8.32 2.34 -12.61
N GLU A 118 -8.45 1.59 -13.70
CA GLU A 118 -9.41 0.48 -13.83
C GLU A 118 -9.25 -0.58 -12.72
N ASN A 119 -8.01 -0.90 -12.36
CA ASN A 119 -7.74 -1.90 -11.32
C ASN A 119 -8.14 -1.40 -9.93
N VAL A 120 -7.96 -0.09 -9.67
CA VAL A 120 -8.36 0.55 -8.41
C VAL A 120 -9.87 0.72 -8.36
N GLN A 121 -10.50 1.13 -9.46
CA GLN A 121 -11.95 1.19 -9.60
C GLN A 121 -12.58 -0.19 -9.41
N THR A 122 -11.95 -1.26 -9.90
CA THR A 122 -12.41 -2.63 -9.64
C THR A 122 -12.41 -2.95 -8.15
N LEU A 123 -11.37 -2.54 -7.41
CA LEU A 123 -11.34 -2.71 -5.95
C LEU A 123 -12.41 -1.84 -5.25
N ILE A 124 -12.52 -0.56 -5.60
CA ILE A 124 -13.50 0.38 -5.00
C ILE A 124 -14.93 -0.12 -5.18
N ASN A 125 -15.25 -0.65 -6.37
CA ASN A 125 -16.58 -1.14 -6.69
C ASN A 125 -16.80 -2.61 -6.28
N SER A 126 -15.82 -3.23 -5.63
CA SER A 126 -15.95 -4.59 -5.09
C SER A 126 -16.60 -4.60 -3.71
N GLU A 127 -16.93 -5.80 -3.21
CA GLU A 127 -17.33 -6.01 -1.82
C GLU A 127 -16.13 -6.39 -0.92
N GLU A 128 -14.90 -6.19 -1.39
CA GLU A 128 -13.70 -6.47 -0.59
C GLU A 128 -13.61 -5.53 0.62
N THR A 129 -13.23 -6.09 1.77
CA THR A 129 -13.09 -5.36 3.04
C THR A 129 -11.70 -5.60 3.62
N PHE A 130 -11.20 -4.60 4.34
CA PHE A 130 -9.89 -4.60 4.96
C PHE A 130 -10.01 -4.31 6.46
N ASP A 131 -9.17 -4.97 7.26
CA ASP A 131 -9.09 -4.77 8.71
C ASP A 131 -8.21 -3.55 9.08
N LEU A 132 -7.30 -3.17 8.16
CA LEU A 132 -6.38 -2.05 8.31
C LEU A 132 -6.06 -1.45 6.95
N VAL A 133 -6.03 -0.12 6.89
CA VAL A 133 -5.57 0.64 5.73
C VAL A 133 -4.39 1.52 6.10
N ILE A 134 -3.32 1.45 5.30
CA ILE A 134 -2.10 2.23 5.46
C ILE A 134 -1.98 3.12 4.23
N VAL A 135 -2.10 4.43 4.42
CA VAL A 135 -2.04 5.41 3.32
C VAL A 135 -0.81 6.29 3.50
N GLU A 136 0.03 6.35 2.48
CA GLU A 136 1.05 7.40 2.39
C GLU A 136 0.37 8.76 2.24
N THR A 137 0.72 9.70 3.13
CA THR A 137 0.14 11.05 3.11
C THR A 137 1.13 12.04 2.53
N PHE A 138 0.80 12.60 1.38
CA PHE A 138 1.57 13.63 0.67
C PHE A 138 0.66 14.41 -0.28
N LEU A 139 -0.06 15.44 0.23
CA LEU A 139 -1.01 16.27 -0.54
C LEU A 139 -2.01 15.45 -1.39
N ASN A 140 -2.52 14.38 -0.79
CA ASN A 140 -3.32 13.35 -1.46
C ASN A 140 -4.49 12.88 -0.59
N GLU A 141 -5.11 13.81 0.14
CA GLU A 141 -6.14 13.55 1.14
C GLU A 141 -7.37 12.81 0.58
N ALA A 142 -7.62 12.89 -0.72
CA ALA A 142 -8.70 12.14 -1.37
C ALA A 142 -8.52 10.61 -1.24
N HIS A 143 -7.29 10.11 -1.09
CA HIS A 143 -7.03 8.69 -0.84
C HIS A 143 -7.49 8.22 0.55
N LEU A 144 -7.88 9.11 1.46
CA LEU A 144 -8.52 8.71 2.71
C LEU A 144 -9.89 8.06 2.49
N VAL A 145 -10.46 8.12 1.27
CA VAL A 145 -11.66 7.35 0.91
C VAL A 145 -11.48 5.84 1.09
N PHE A 146 -10.23 5.35 1.07
CA PHE A 146 -9.92 3.95 1.31
C PHE A 146 -9.94 3.57 2.80
N ALA A 147 -9.89 4.53 3.73
CA ALA A 147 -9.67 4.32 5.16
C ALA A 147 -10.95 4.32 6.01
#